data_AF-A0A8S9HJI4-F1
#
_entry.id   AF-A0A8S9HJI4-F1
#
_cell.length_a   1.000
_cell.length_b   1.000
_cell.length_c   1.000
_cell.angle_alpha   90.00
_cell.angle_beta   90.00
_cell.angle_gamma   90.00
#
_symmetry.space_group_name_H-M   'P 1'
#
loop_
_entity.id
_entity.type
_entity.pdbx_description
1 polymer ?
#
loop_
_entity_poly.entity_id
_entity_poly.type
_entity_poly.pdbx_seq_one_letter_code
_entity_poly.pdbx_strand_id
1 'polypeptide(L)'
;MSIFEYNGSAVVAMVGKNCFAIASDRRLGVQLQTIATDFQRISKIHDRVFIGLSGLATDVQTLYQRLVFRHKLYQLREERDMKPETFASLVSAILYEKRFGPYLCQPVIAGLGEDDKPFICTMDSIGAK
;
A
#
# COMPACT_ATOMS: atom_id res chain seq x y z
N MET A 1 19.59 -6.92 -12.40
CA MET A 1 18.12 -6.72 -12.39
C MET A 1 17.71 -6.70 -10.93
N SER A 2 17.05 -5.63 -10.48
CA SER A 2 16.65 -5.51 -9.07
C SER A 2 15.50 -6.47 -8.76
N ILE A 3 15.41 -6.98 -7.51
CA ILE A 3 14.28 -7.84 -7.12
C ILE A 3 12.95 -7.07 -7.19
N PHE A 4 12.99 -5.75 -6.95
CA PHE A 4 11.82 -4.86 -7.11
C PHE A 4 11.27 -4.80 -8.54
N GLU A 5 12.12 -5.07 -9.55
CA GLU A 5 11.75 -5.04 -10.96
C GLU A 5 11.25 -6.41 -11.47
N TYR A 6 11.40 -7.47 -10.67
CA TYR A 6 11.16 -8.84 -11.12
C TYR A 6 9.75 -9.06 -11.68
N ASN A 7 8.72 -8.50 -11.03
CA ASN A 7 7.35 -8.58 -11.53
C ASN A 7 6.91 -7.35 -12.33
N GLY A 8 7.74 -6.31 -12.37
CA GLY A 8 7.33 -4.95 -12.71
C GLY A 8 6.28 -4.40 -11.74
N SER A 9 6.08 -3.09 -11.74
CA SER A 9 4.92 -2.41 -11.13
C SER A 9 5.07 -0.91 -11.29
N ALA A 10 3.95 -0.22 -11.34
CA ALA A 10 3.88 1.22 -11.19
C ALA A 10 2.62 1.58 -10.38
N VAL A 11 2.81 2.40 -9.34
CA VAL A 11 1.73 2.96 -8.53
C VAL A 11 2.00 4.44 -8.38
N VAL A 12 0.97 5.26 -8.56
CA VAL A 12 1.03 6.71 -8.39
C VAL A 12 -0.17 7.18 -7.59
N ALA A 13 0.04 8.16 -6.72
CA ALA A 13 -1.03 8.89 -6.04
C ALA A 13 -0.85 10.40 -6.23
N MET A 14 -1.96 11.11 -6.34
CA MET A 14 -1.99 12.57 -6.51
C MET A 14 -3.10 13.16 -5.64
N VAL A 15 -2.83 14.34 -5.10
CA VAL A 15 -3.79 15.11 -4.30
C VAL A 15 -4.38 16.24 -5.15
N GLY A 16 -5.69 16.39 -5.08
CA GLY A 16 -6.41 17.54 -5.61
C GLY A 16 -7.08 18.35 -4.49
N LYS A 17 -8.01 19.24 -4.85
CA LYS A 17 -8.78 20.02 -3.87
C LYS A 17 -9.83 19.11 -3.21
N ASN A 18 -9.66 18.82 -1.92
CA ASN A 18 -10.54 17.94 -1.13
C ASN A 18 -10.77 16.56 -1.76
N CYS A 19 -9.82 16.08 -2.55
CA CYS A 19 -9.89 14.79 -3.22
C CYS A 19 -8.49 14.23 -3.42
N PHE A 20 -8.41 12.93 -3.69
CA PHE A 20 -7.18 12.26 -4.09
C PHE A 20 -7.49 11.28 -5.22
N ALA A 21 -6.47 10.94 -6.00
CA ALA A 21 -6.51 9.88 -6.99
C ALA A 21 -5.33 8.94 -6.74
N ILE A 22 -5.57 7.64 -6.92
CA ILE A 22 -4.53 6.60 -6.91
C ILE A 22 -4.71 5.72 -8.13
N ALA A 23 -3.62 5.44 -8.84
CA ALA A 23 -3.63 4.66 -10.08
C ALA A 23 -2.45 3.68 -10.11
N SER A 24 -2.66 2.55 -10.77
CA SER A 24 -1.61 1.54 -10.97
C SER A 24 -1.72 0.92 -12.36
N ASP A 25 -0.61 0.36 -12.82
CA ASP A 25 -0.65 -0.60 -13.89
C ASP A 25 -1.35 -1.91 -13.44
N ARG A 26 -1.66 -2.79 -14.40
CA ARG A 26 -2.27 -4.10 -14.14
C ARG A 26 -1.44 -5.28 -14.63
N ARG A 27 -0.22 -5.03 -15.11
CA ARG A 27 0.65 -6.08 -15.65
C ARG A 27 1.27 -6.85 -14.48
N LEU A 28 1.12 -8.17 -14.51
CA LEU A 28 1.95 -9.09 -13.73
C LEU A 28 2.95 -9.75 -14.68
N GLY A 29 4.22 -9.40 -14.52
CA GLY A 29 5.31 -10.04 -15.25
C GLY A 29 6.05 -11.07 -14.41
N VAL A 30 6.75 -11.97 -15.08
CA VAL A 30 7.98 -12.59 -14.58
C VAL A 30 9.07 -12.15 -15.55
N GLN A 31 9.84 -11.15 -15.14
CA GLN A 31 10.78 -10.44 -16.00
C GLN A 31 10.08 -9.94 -17.28
N LEU A 32 10.58 -10.35 -18.45
CA LEU A 32 10.05 -9.94 -19.75
C LEU A 32 8.75 -10.69 -20.13
N GLN A 33 8.45 -11.83 -19.50
CA GLN A 33 7.23 -12.58 -19.78
C GLN A 33 6.04 -11.99 -19.03
N THR A 34 4.97 -11.64 -19.75
CA THR A 34 3.70 -11.21 -19.14
C THR A 34 2.87 -12.43 -18.80
N ILE A 35 2.43 -12.54 -17.54
CA ILE A 35 1.56 -13.61 -17.05
C ILE A 35 0.10 -13.17 -17.09
N ALA A 36 -0.18 -11.96 -16.62
CA ALA A 36 -1.53 -11.44 -16.51
C ALA A 36 -1.57 -9.91 -16.75
N THR A 37 -2.73 -9.40 -17.15
CA THR A 37 -2.98 -7.98 -17.42
C THR A 37 -4.09 -7.41 -16.53
N ASP A 38 -4.52 -8.14 -15.53
CA ASP A 38 -5.61 -7.82 -14.61
C ASP A 38 -5.19 -7.90 -13.13
N PHE A 39 -3.89 -7.84 -12.83
CA PHE A 39 -3.38 -7.94 -11.48
C PHE A 39 -3.73 -6.71 -10.64
N GLN A 40 -4.34 -6.93 -9.47
CA GLN A 40 -4.75 -5.86 -8.57
C GLN A 40 -3.61 -5.45 -7.64
N ARG A 41 -3.15 -4.19 -7.78
CA ARG A 41 -2.11 -3.59 -6.92
C ARG A 41 -2.66 -2.58 -5.91
N ILE A 42 -3.81 -2.00 -6.22
CA ILE A 42 -4.52 -1.05 -5.37
C ILE A 42 -5.65 -1.79 -4.67
N SER A 43 -5.65 -1.70 -3.34
CA SER A 43 -6.67 -2.29 -2.48
C SER A 43 -7.28 -1.24 -1.58
N LYS A 44 -8.59 -1.37 -1.38
CA LYS A 44 -9.36 -0.55 -0.44
C LYS A 44 -9.20 -1.12 0.96
N ILE A 45 -8.78 -0.30 1.92
CA ILE A 45 -8.73 -0.69 3.33
C ILE A 45 -10.07 -0.41 3.99
N HIS A 46 -10.59 0.79 3.80
CA HIS A 46 -11.96 1.21 4.15
C HIS A 46 -12.39 2.35 3.20
N ASP A 47 -13.56 2.95 3.41
CA ASP A 47 -14.16 3.92 2.47
C ASP A 47 -13.30 5.14 2.16
N ARG A 48 -12.43 5.54 3.08
CA ARG A 48 -11.62 6.77 2.96
C ARG A 48 -10.12 6.53 2.74
N VAL A 49 -9.64 5.28 2.77
CA VAL A 49 -8.20 4.96 2.62
C VAL A 49 -7.97 3.80 1.67
N PHE A 50 -7.07 4.03 0.73
CA PHE A 50 -6.57 3.09 -0.24
C PHE A 50 -5.07 2.91 -0.08
N ILE A 51 -4.61 1.70 -0.38
CA ILE A 51 -3.18 1.39 -0.45
C ILE A 51 -2.87 0.78 -1.81
N GLY A 52 -1.84 1.33 -2.46
CA GLY A 52 -1.20 0.73 -3.62
C GLY A 52 0.12 0.10 -3.19
N LEU A 53 0.37 -1.13 -3.61
CA LEU A 53 1.60 -1.87 -3.30
C LEU A 53 2.35 -2.17 -4.59
N SER A 54 3.56 -1.60 -4.75
CA SER A 54 4.50 -1.92 -5.82
C SER A 54 5.65 -2.78 -5.31
N GLY A 55 6.33 -3.50 -6.20
CA GLY A 55 7.43 -4.42 -5.87
C GLY A 55 7.12 -5.89 -6.19
N LEU A 56 7.68 -6.79 -5.37
CA LEU A 56 7.57 -8.24 -5.53
C LEU A 56 6.12 -8.70 -5.28
N ALA A 57 5.54 -9.43 -6.24
CA ALA A 57 4.11 -9.78 -6.21
C ALA A 57 3.72 -10.64 -4.99
N THR A 58 4.62 -11.49 -4.51
CA THR A 58 4.41 -12.31 -3.31
C THR A 58 4.26 -11.46 -2.06
N ASP A 59 5.10 -10.44 -1.93
CA ASP A 59 5.12 -9.54 -0.79
C ASP A 59 3.95 -8.55 -0.85
N VAL A 60 3.54 -8.15 -2.06
CA VAL A 60 2.31 -7.35 -2.29
C VAL A 60 1.09 -8.06 -1.69
N GLN A 61 0.89 -9.34 -2.02
CA GLN A 61 -0.24 -10.11 -1.51
C GLN A 61 -0.14 -10.35 0.00
N THR A 62 1.05 -10.68 0.49
CA THR A 62 1.30 -10.95 1.91
C THR A 62 1.09 -9.71 2.78
N LEU A 63 1.65 -8.57 2.37
CA LEU A 63 1.47 -7.30 3.08
C LEU A 63 0.02 -6.87 3.09
N TYR A 64 -0.69 -6.98 1.96
CA TYR A 64 -2.10 -6.66 1.90
C TYR A 64 -2.91 -7.45 2.93
N GLN A 65 -2.75 -8.77 2.96
CA GLN A 65 -3.46 -9.63 3.92
C GLN A 65 -3.13 -9.26 5.38
N ARG A 66 -1.85 -9.00 5.68
CA ARG A 66 -1.40 -8.62 7.02
C ARG A 66 -1.93 -7.24 7.45
N LEU A 67 -1.98 -6.27 6.54
CA LEU A 67 -2.50 -4.93 6.79
C LEU A 67 -4.00 -4.95 7.02
N VAL A 68 -4.76 -5.67 6.20
CA VAL A 68 -6.21 -5.83 6.38
C VAL A 68 -6.50 -6.51 7.72
N PHE A 69 -5.76 -7.54 8.09
CA PHE A 69 -5.91 -8.20 9.38
C PHE A 69 -5.71 -7.22 10.55
N ARG A 70 -4.61 -6.45 10.53
CA ARG A 70 -4.30 -5.47 11.59
C ARG A 70 -5.33 -4.34 11.65
N HIS A 71 -5.80 -3.87 10.49
CA HIS A 71 -6.84 -2.85 10.42
C HIS A 71 -8.17 -3.33 11.00
N LYS A 72 -8.64 -4.52 10.61
CA LYS A 72 -9.88 -5.11 11.16
C LYS A 72 -9.80 -5.33 12.66
N LEU A 73 -8.67 -5.80 13.16
CA LEU A 73 -8.47 -6.00 14.60
C LEU A 73 -8.55 -4.68 15.38
N TYR A 74 -7.99 -3.60 14.83
CA TYR A 74 -8.11 -2.26 15.40
C TYR A 74 -9.54 -1.76 15.37
N GLN A 75 -10.23 -1.91 14.24
CA GLN A 75 -11.62 -1.48 14.08
C GLN A 75 -12.54 -2.13 15.12
N LEU A 76 -12.34 -3.43 15.40
CA LEU A 76 -13.09 -4.14 16.44
C LEU A 76 -12.73 -3.70 17.87
N ARG A 77 -11.50 -3.26 18.12
CA ARG A 77 -11.04 -2.85 19.45
C ARG A 77 -11.42 -1.40 19.78
N GLU A 78 -11.32 -0.52 18.79
CA GLU A 78 -11.46 0.93 18.96
C GLU A 78 -12.81 1.45 18.46
N GLU A 79 -13.63 0.57 17.88
CA GLU A 79 -14.96 0.86 17.33
C GLU A 79 -14.96 2.03 16.32
N ARG A 80 -13.85 2.22 15.61
CA ARG A 80 -13.66 3.28 14.61
C ARG A 80 -12.68 2.86 13.52
N ASP A 81 -12.84 3.48 12.35
CA ASP A 81 -11.87 3.33 11.27
C ASP A 81 -10.58 4.10 11.57
N MET A 82 -9.45 3.58 11.07
CA MET A 82 -8.16 4.25 11.20
C MET A 82 -8.11 5.54 10.37
N LYS A 83 -7.59 6.62 10.97
CA LYS A 83 -7.20 7.81 10.21
C LYS A 83 -6.04 7.48 9.24
N PRO A 84 -5.93 8.13 8.07
CA PRO A 84 -4.87 7.89 7.10
C PRO A 84 -3.45 7.99 7.70
N GLU A 85 -3.23 8.94 8.60
CA GLU A 85 -1.95 9.18 9.28
C GLU A 85 -1.59 8.04 10.25
N THR A 86 -2.61 7.52 10.96
CA THR A 86 -2.47 6.37 11.85
C THR A 86 -2.19 5.10 11.06
N PHE A 87 -2.90 4.91 9.94
CA PHE A 87 -2.67 3.79 9.04
C PHE A 87 -1.24 3.85 8.45
N ALA A 88 -0.76 5.03 8.06
CA ALA A 88 0.62 5.20 7.62
C ALA A 88 1.64 4.84 8.70
N SER A 89 1.38 5.19 9.96
CA SER A 89 2.24 4.78 11.08
C SER A 89 2.24 3.26 11.29
N LEU A 90 1.09 2.60 11.12
CA LEU A 90 1.00 1.15 11.19
C LEU A 90 1.81 0.47 10.07
N VAL A 91 1.69 0.94 8.82
CA VAL A 91 2.44 0.37 7.69
C VAL A 91 3.94 0.52 7.91
N SER A 92 4.39 1.71 8.31
CA SER A 92 5.79 1.98 8.65
C SER A 92 6.32 1.02 9.72
N ALA A 93 5.56 0.82 10.81
CA ALA A 93 5.93 -0.11 11.87
C ALA A 93 6.01 -1.58 11.40
N ILE A 94 5.08 -2.03 10.55
CA ILE A 94 5.07 -3.41 10.03
C ILE A 94 6.24 -3.68 9.08
N LEU A 95 6.61 -2.69 8.26
CA LEU A 95 7.78 -2.80 7.39
C LEU A 95 9.06 -2.82 8.22
N TYR A 96 9.15 -1.96 9.23
CA TYR A 96 10.33 -1.88 10.10
C TYR A 96 10.48 -3.10 11.02
N GLU A 97 9.39 -3.79 11.40
CA GLU A 97 9.43 -5.08 12.11
C GLU A 97 10.32 -6.11 11.40
N LYS A 98 10.43 -5.98 10.07
CA LYS A 98 11.23 -6.84 9.19
C LYS A 98 12.48 -6.13 8.66
N ARG A 99 13.11 -5.25 9.44
CA ARG A 99 14.28 -4.45 9.03
C ARG A 99 15.45 -5.23 8.41
N PHE A 100 15.76 -6.43 8.90
CA PHE A 100 16.89 -7.26 8.44
C PHE A 100 16.48 -8.33 7.41
N GLY A 101 15.20 -8.37 7.02
CA GLY A 101 14.66 -9.21 5.98
C GLY A 101 13.39 -8.56 5.44
N PRO A 102 13.52 -7.41 4.75
CA PRO A 102 12.39 -6.52 4.44
C PRO A 102 11.43 -7.15 3.45
N TYR A 103 10.19 -6.69 3.50
CA TYR A 103 9.29 -6.90 2.38
C TYR A 103 9.78 -6.08 1.20
N LEU A 104 9.87 -6.69 0.04
CA LEU A 104 10.35 -6.07 -1.19
C LEU A 104 9.21 -5.33 -1.89
N CYS A 105 8.58 -4.44 -1.12
CA CYS A 105 7.46 -3.62 -1.54
C CYS A 105 7.66 -2.16 -1.14
N GLN A 106 7.12 -1.26 -1.95
CA GLN A 106 7.07 0.17 -1.67
C GLN A 106 5.59 0.57 -1.65
N PRO A 107 4.99 0.80 -0.47
CA PRO A 107 3.59 1.17 -0.39
C PRO A 107 3.37 2.64 -0.72
N VAL A 108 2.23 2.91 -1.36
CA VAL A 108 1.67 4.24 -1.57
C VAL A 108 0.30 4.27 -0.92
N ILE A 109 0.13 5.10 0.09
CA ILE A 109 -1.11 5.28 0.83
C ILE A 109 -1.76 6.57 0.34
N ALA A 110 -3.05 6.52 0.05
CA ALA A 110 -3.84 7.68 -0.31
C ALA A 110 -5.20 7.63 0.37
N GLY A 111 -5.63 8.74 0.96
CA GLY A 111 -6.91 8.79 1.66
C GLY A 111 -7.37 10.20 2.00
N LEU A 112 -8.55 10.28 2.62
CA LEU A 112 -9.11 11.50 3.19
C LEU A 112 -9.18 11.40 4.71
N GLY A 113 -8.54 12.33 5.40
CA GLY A 113 -8.60 12.50 6.84
C GLY A 113 -9.91 13.14 7.30
N GLU A 114 -9.90 13.75 8.48
CA GLU A 114 -11.01 14.59 8.95
C GLU A 114 -11.18 15.83 8.03
N ASP A 115 -12.40 16.33 7.92
CA ASP A 115 -12.77 17.48 7.07
C ASP A 115 -12.39 17.35 5.58
N ASP A 116 -12.39 16.12 5.05
CA ASP A 116 -12.00 15.80 3.66
C ASP A 116 -10.60 16.31 3.28
N LYS A 117 -9.72 16.45 4.28
CA LYS A 117 -8.32 16.80 4.04
C LYS A 117 -7.59 15.64 3.36
N PRO A 118 -7.07 15.82 2.14
CA PRO A 118 -6.37 14.75 1.45
C PRO A 118 -5.01 14.46 2.08
N PHE A 119 -4.68 13.19 2.15
CA PHE A 119 -3.43 12.67 2.68
C PHE A 119 -2.84 11.66 1.72
N ILE A 120 -1.56 11.83 1.40
CA ILE A 120 -0.76 10.84 0.68
C ILE A 120 0.54 10.59 1.45
N CYS A 121 0.99 9.34 1.45
CA CYS A 121 2.27 8.96 2.04
C CYS A 121 2.84 7.79 1.27
N THR A 122 4.10 7.88 0.89
CA THR A 122 4.88 6.79 0.31
C THR A 122 5.83 6.26 1.36
N MET A 123 6.25 5.00 1.24
CA MET A 123 7.33 4.48 2.09
C MET A 123 8.33 3.68 1.29
N ASP A 124 9.55 3.62 1.80
CA ASP A 124 10.53 2.64 1.34
C ASP A 124 10.22 1.23 1.87
N SER A 125 11.01 0.23 1.47
CA SER A 125 10.84 -1.17 1.88
C SER A 125 11.09 -1.44 3.37
N ILE A 126 11.61 -0.47 4.12
CA ILE A 126 11.90 -0.59 5.55
C ILE A 126 11.03 0.34 6.40
N GLY A 127 10.07 1.05 5.80
CA GLY A 127 9.08 1.86 6.52
C GLY A 127 9.48 3.30 6.79
N ALA A 128 10.50 3.84 6.11
CA ALA A 128 10.74 5.28 6.11
C ALA A 128 9.61 5.98 5.33
N LYS A 129 9.02 7.02 5.92
CA LYS A 129 7.90 7.78 5.36
C LYS A 129 8.37 8.99 4.56
#